data_AF-A0A8T5MUD4-F1
#
_entry.id   AF-A0A8T5MUD4-F1
#
_cell.length_a   1.000
_cell.length_b   1.000
_cell.length_c   1.000
_cell.angle_alpha   90.00
_cell.angle_beta   90.00
_cell.angle_gamma   90.00
#
_symmetry.space_group_name_H-M   'P 1'
#
loop_
_entity.id
_entity.type
_entity.pdbx_description
1 polymer ?
#
loop_
_entity_poly.entity_id
_entity_poly.type
_entity_poly.pdbx_seq_one_letter_code
_entity_poly.pdbx_strand_id
1 'polypeptide(L)'
;MKRKIKAVLFDIDGSLIDSQLALYYLFKDSLIVFEEKQKSKNEIIKQMGSTTIMWIKNLVPNISKNELDDMRKWIRYKYAKHYMTRFAKPMKYAKYVLTTLRKNGIKIGIVTNQHQNQENVSVKIIKFNKFDVVITSDDVKKSKPHPEGILLAIKKLKVKKDEVIYIGDTKSDVEASKMAGIKVFLVKHSYNRKIKCNKISNLKEVLRLVS
;
A
#
# COMPACT_ATOMS: atom_id res chain seq x y z
N MET A 1 17.30 -26.73 5.82
CA MET A 1 16.42 -26.16 6.87
C MET A 1 15.70 -24.93 6.30
N LYS A 2 14.36 -24.82 6.40
CA LYS A 2 13.67 -23.56 6.06
C LYS A 2 14.12 -22.49 7.06
N ARG A 3 14.65 -21.35 6.56
CA ARG A 3 15.07 -20.24 7.43
C ARG A 3 13.85 -19.58 8.08
N LYS A 4 13.95 -19.30 9.38
CA LYS A 4 12.87 -18.72 10.20
C LYS A 4 12.68 -17.24 9.85
N ILE A 5 11.44 -16.85 9.52
CA ILE A 5 11.09 -15.44 9.31
C ILE A 5 11.16 -14.70 10.65
N LYS A 6 11.76 -13.52 10.66
CA LYS A 6 11.90 -12.65 11.83
C LYS A 6 11.19 -11.30 11.67
N ALA A 7 10.86 -10.90 10.45
CA ALA A 7 10.10 -9.69 10.20
C ALA A 7 9.11 -9.83 9.05
N VAL A 8 8.00 -9.10 9.15
CA VAL A 8 7.03 -8.92 8.07
C VAL A 8 6.91 -7.43 7.78
N LEU A 9 7.12 -7.07 6.52
CA LEU A 9 6.86 -5.73 6.01
C LEU A 9 5.50 -5.71 5.31
N PHE A 10 4.72 -4.67 5.54
CA PHE A 10 3.39 -4.49 4.97
C PHE A 10 3.30 -3.19 4.18
N ASP A 11 2.62 -3.23 3.04
CA ASP A 11 1.97 -2.02 2.50
C ASP A 11 0.70 -1.69 3.30
N ILE A 12 0.14 -0.50 3.05
CA ILE A 12 -1.09 -0.04 3.67
C ILE A 12 -2.29 -0.24 2.76
N ASP A 13 -2.37 0.53 1.67
CA ASP A 13 -3.51 0.50 0.75
C ASP A 13 -3.64 -0.88 0.10
N GLY A 14 -4.86 -1.40 0.00
CA GLY A 14 -5.10 -2.76 -0.52
C GLY A 14 -4.55 -3.90 0.35
N SER A 15 -3.82 -3.60 1.44
CA SER A 15 -3.09 -4.60 2.23
C SER A 15 -3.54 -4.63 3.67
N LEU A 16 -3.22 -3.61 4.46
CA LEU A 16 -3.72 -3.44 5.83
C LEU A 16 -5.04 -2.67 5.90
N ILE A 17 -5.36 -1.91 4.86
CA ILE A 17 -6.58 -1.12 4.71
C ILE A 17 -7.27 -1.48 3.39
N ASP A 18 -8.58 -1.69 3.45
CA ASP A 18 -9.44 -1.68 2.27
C ASP A 18 -9.81 -0.22 1.95
N SER A 19 -9.07 0.37 1.02
CA SER A 19 -9.22 1.76 0.58
C SER A 19 -9.90 1.92 -0.78
N GLN A 20 -10.44 0.84 -1.35
CA GLN A 20 -10.99 0.85 -2.71
C GLN A 20 -12.14 1.84 -2.89
N LEU A 21 -13.07 1.90 -1.93
CA LEU A 21 -14.17 2.87 -1.98
C LEU A 21 -13.66 4.30 -1.79
N ALA A 22 -12.68 4.50 -0.92
CA ALA A 22 -12.06 5.81 -0.72
C ALA A 22 -11.42 6.33 -2.02
N LEU A 23 -10.64 5.48 -2.70
CA LEU A 23 -10.01 5.81 -3.98
C LEU A 23 -11.05 6.04 -5.09
N TYR A 24 -12.09 5.20 -5.17
CA TYR A 24 -13.14 5.37 -6.18
C TYR A 24 -13.82 6.74 -6.09
N TYR A 25 -14.31 7.11 -4.90
CA TYR A 25 -14.99 8.40 -4.72
C TYR A 25 -14.02 9.57 -4.83
N LEU A 26 -12.79 9.44 -4.34
CA LEU A 26 -11.75 10.46 -4.48
C LEU A 26 -11.51 10.81 -5.95
N PHE A 27 -11.33 9.80 -6.80
CA PHE A 27 -11.05 10.04 -8.21
C PHE A 27 -12.29 10.49 -8.97
N LYS A 28 -13.46 9.94 -8.66
CA LYS A 28 -14.72 10.43 -9.22
C LYS A 28 -14.89 11.93 -8.96
N ASP A 29 -14.69 12.36 -7.72
CA ASP A 29 -14.87 13.76 -7.34
C ASP A 29 -13.74 14.64 -7.86
N SER A 30 -12.52 14.12 -7.99
CA SER A 30 -11.42 14.86 -8.62
C SER A 30 -11.73 15.23 -10.07
N LEU A 31 -12.40 14.37 -10.83
CA LEU A 31 -12.79 14.69 -12.20
C LEU A 31 -13.83 15.82 -12.25
N ILE A 32 -14.72 15.91 -11.26
CA ILE A 32 -15.69 17.01 -11.15
C ILE A 32 -14.97 18.33 -10.83
N VAL A 33 -14.09 18.31 -9.83
CA VAL A 33 -13.41 19.52 -9.33
C VAL A 33 -12.49 20.15 -10.38
N PHE A 34 -11.88 19.33 -11.23
CA PHE A 34 -11.00 19.78 -12.30
C PHE A 34 -11.73 19.91 -13.65
N GLU A 35 -13.06 19.93 -13.64
CA GLU A 35 -13.92 20.13 -14.82
C GLU A 35 -13.66 19.13 -15.96
N GLU A 36 -13.19 17.94 -15.61
CA GLU A 36 -12.86 16.88 -16.54
C GLU A 36 -14.09 16.04 -16.94
N LYS A 37 -14.00 15.44 -18.12
CA LYS A 37 -15.05 14.53 -18.60
C LYS A 37 -15.26 13.39 -17.60
N GLN A 38 -16.50 13.25 -17.14
CA GLN A 38 -16.90 12.17 -16.26
C GLN A 38 -16.61 10.81 -16.89
N LYS A 39 -16.07 9.91 -16.06
CA LYS A 39 -15.72 8.54 -16.45
C LYS A 39 -16.71 7.56 -15.84
N SER A 40 -16.97 6.49 -16.56
CA SER A 40 -17.77 5.39 -16.03
C SER A 40 -17.09 4.78 -14.79
N LYS A 41 -17.89 4.14 -13.95
CA LYS A 41 -17.38 3.40 -12.79
C LYS A 41 -16.30 2.39 -13.17
N ASN A 42 -16.46 1.72 -14.32
CA ASN A 42 -15.53 0.73 -14.81
C ASN A 42 -14.19 1.35 -15.24
N GLU A 43 -14.20 2.52 -15.88
CA GLU A 43 -12.96 3.23 -16.24
C GLU A 43 -12.13 3.62 -15.03
N ILE A 44 -12.78 4.08 -13.96
CA ILE A 44 -12.13 4.44 -12.69
C ILE A 44 -11.60 3.19 -11.99
N ILE A 45 -12.43 2.14 -11.84
CA ILE A 45 -12.04 0.90 -11.15
C ILE A 45 -10.89 0.18 -11.87
N LYS A 46 -10.80 0.28 -13.21
CA LYS A 46 -9.68 -0.29 -13.99
C LYS A 46 -8.31 0.26 -13.57
N GLN A 47 -8.26 1.43 -12.93
CA GLN A 47 -7.01 2.03 -12.48
C GLN A 47 -6.52 1.44 -11.13
N MET A 48 -7.38 0.70 -10.41
CA MET A 48 -7.06 0.16 -9.09
C MET A 48 -5.75 -0.64 -9.06
N GLY A 49 -4.92 -0.37 -8.05
CA GLY A 49 -3.57 -0.94 -7.92
C GLY A 49 -2.47 -0.21 -8.72
N SER A 50 -2.80 0.87 -9.43
CA SER A 50 -1.84 1.78 -10.09
C SER A 50 -1.53 3.00 -9.23
N THR A 51 -0.45 3.73 -9.56
CA THR A 51 -0.07 4.96 -8.84
C THR A 51 -1.00 6.12 -9.16
N THR A 52 -1.13 7.10 -8.26
CA THR A 52 -1.96 8.30 -8.48
C THR A 52 -1.65 9.01 -9.81
N ILE A 53 -0.37 9.13 -10.17
CA ILE A 53 0.03 9.75 -11.45
C ILE A 53 -0.51 8.95 -12.63
N MET A 54 -0.44 7.61 -12.57
CA MET A 54 -0.96 6.75 -13.61
C MET A 54 -2.49 6.85 -13.73
N TRP A 55 -3.21 6.92 -12.59
CA TRP A 55 -4.66 7.14 -12.62
C TRP A 55 -5.01 8.44 -13.33
N ILE A 56 -4.35 9.55 -12.95
CA ILE A 56 -4.63 10.85 -13.54
C ILE A 56 -4.35 10.82 -15.03
N LYS A 57 -3.17 10.35 -15.46
CA LYS A 57 -2.82 10.27 -16.89
C LYS A 57 -3.74 9.36 -17.70
N ASN A 58 -4.22 8.26 -17.13
CA ASN A 58 -5.11 7.34 -17.85
C ASN A 58 -6.54 7.87 -17.95
N LEU A 59 -7.02 8.59 -16.94
CA LEU A 59 -8.35 9.18 -16.94
C LEU A 59 -8.37 10.53 -17.70
N VAL A 60 -7.26 11.27 -17.67
CA VAL A 60 -7.07 12.57 -18.30
C VAL A 60 -5.79 12.54 -19.17
N PRO A 61 -5.84 11.96 -20.38
CA PRO A 61 -4.65 11.75 -21.21
C PRO A 61 -3.92 13.03 -21.65
N ASN A 62 -4.66 14.14 -21.77
CA ASN A 62 -4.15 15.42 -22.28
C ASN A 62 -3.84 16.42 -21.17
N ILE A 63 -3.75 15.97 -19.91
CA ILE A 63 -3.53 16.86 -18.76
C ILE A 63 -2.19 17.60 -18.90
N SER A 64 -2.21 18.92 -18.69
CA SER A 64 -0.97 19.71 -18.65
C SER A 64 -0.16 19.37 -17.39
N LYS A 65 1.12 19.76 -17.38
CA LYS A 65 1.99 19.55 -16.21
C LYS A 65 1.46 20.26 -14.96
N ASN A 66 0.95 21.49 -15.11
CA ASN A 66 0.46 22.29 -14.00
C ASN A 66 -0.82 21.69 -13.41
N GLU A 67 -1.78 21.32 -14.27
CA GLU A 67 -3.02 20.65 -13.84
C GLU A 67 -2.73 19.31 -13.16
N LEU A 68 -1.78 18.53 -13.69
CA LEU A 68 -1.35 17.27 -13.07
C LEU A 68 -0.84 17.51 -11.65
N ASP A 69 0.02 18.52 -11.45
CA ASP A 69 0.58 18.80 -10.12
C ASP A 69 -0.50 19.31 -9.16
N ASP A 70 -1.45 20.13 -9.62
CA ASP A 70 -2.54 20.62 -8.78
C ASP A 70 -3.56 19.53 -8.43
N MET A 71 -3.92 18.68 -9.39
CA MET A 71 -4.78 17.51 -9.16
C MET A 71 -4.11 16.52 -8.20
N ARG A 72 -2.80 16.31 -8.30
CA ARG A 72 -2.04 15.48 -7.34
C ARG A 72 -2.05 16.06 -5.94
N LYS A 73 -1.83 17.37 -5.78
CA LYS A 73 -1.89 18.04 -4.46
C LYS A 73 -3.29 17.91 -3.85
N TRP A 74 -4.34 18.16 -4.64
CA TRP A 74 -5.72 18.04 -4.21
C TRP A 74 -6.04 16.60 -3.78
N ILE A 75 -5.71 15.61 -4.61
CA ILE A 75 -5.88 14.19 -4.32
C ILE A 75 -5.16 13.81 -3.03
N ARG A 76 -3.88 14.19 -2.89
CA ARG A 76 -3.08 13.90 -1.68
C ARG A 76 -3.76 14.43 -0.42
N TYR A 77 -4.20 15.68 -0.45
CA TYR A 77 -4.82 16.35 0.68
C TYR A 77 -6.18 15.73 1.03
N LYS A 78 -7.04 15.57 0.03
CA LYS A 78 -8.40 15.05 0.21
C LYS A 78 -8.41 13.59 0.62
N TYR A 79 -7.48 12.77 0.11
CA TYR A 79 -7.38 11.36 0.47
C TYR A 79 -7.27 11.19 1.98
N ALA A 80 -6.26 11.82 2.60
CA ALA A 80 -6.01 11.73 4.04
C ALA A 80 -7.17 12.30 4.87
N LYS A 81 -7.68 13.47 4.48
CA LYS A 81 -8.59 14.25 5.34
C LYS A 81 -10.06 13.84 5.22
N HIS A 82 -10.51 13.40 4.04
CA HIS A 82 -11.93 13.22 3.75
C HIS A 82 -12.27 11.78 3.35
N TYR A 83 -11.54 11.19 2.40
CA TYR A 83 -11.97 9.92 1.82
C TYR A 83 -11.57 8.73 2.66
N MET A 84 -10.35 8.72 3.21
CA MET A 84 -9.91 7.65 4.10
C MET A 84 -10.78 7.55 5.35
N THR A 85 -11.06 8.67 6.01
CA THR A 85 -11.84 8.70 7.26
C THR A 85 -13.31 8.29 7.06
N ARG A 86 -13.86 8.53 5.86
CA ARG A 86 -15.26 8.18 5.54
C ARG A 86 -15.45 6.78 4.99
N PHE A 87 -14.52 6.31 4.16
CA PHE A 87 -14.75 5.12 3.33
C PHE A 87 -13.75 3.99 3.57
N ALA A 88 -12.55 4.27 4.07
CA ALA A 88 -11.55 3.23 4.26
C ALA A 88 -11.81 2.44 5.54
N LYS A 89 -11.57 1.12 5.48
CA LYS A 89 -11.79 0.20 6.60
C LYS A 89 -10.55 -0.65 6.82
N PRO A 90 -10.28 -1.13 8.04
CA PRO A 90 -9.23 -2.13 8.26
C PRO A 90 -9.48 -3.34 7.39
N MET A 91 -8.43 -3.86 6.75
CA MET A 91 -8.51 -5.12 6.05
C MET A 91 -8.91 -6.23 7.04
N LYS A 92 -9.72 -7.19 6.57
CA LYS A 92 -10.19 -8.29 7.41
C LYS A 92 -9.01 -9.00 8.06
N TYR A 93 -9.08 -9.17 9.38
CA TYR A 93 -8.04 -9.75 10.24
C TYR A 93 -6.75 -8.94 10.45
N ALA A 94 -6.62 -7.71 9.92
CA ALA A 94 -5.39 -6.91 10.04
C ALA A 94 -4.90 -6.78 11.48
N LYS A 95 -5.72 -6.21 12.38
CA LYS A 95 -5.35 -6.04 13.81
C LYS A 95 -5.02 -7.36 14.50
N TYR A 96 -5.78 -8.42 14.21
CA TYR A 96 -5.54 -9.75 14.77
C TYR A 96 -4.17 -10.29 14.37
N VAL A 97 -3.85 -10.26 13.06
CA VAL A 97 -2.58 -10.75 12.53
C VAL A 97 -1.40 -9.94 13.07
N LEU A 98 -1.49 -8.61 13.04
CA LEU A 98 -0.45 -7.74 13.59
C LEU A 98 -0.20 -8.01 15.08
N THR A 99 -1.26 -8.20 15.87
CA THR A 99 -1.13 -8.53 17.29
C THR A 99 -0.48 -9.88 17.50
N THR A 100 -0.85 -10.90 16.73
CA THR A 100 -0.30 -12.25 16.85
C THR A 100 1.16 -12.32 16.41
N LEU A 101 1.54 -11.65 15.30
CA LEU A 101 2.93 -11.54 14.88
C LEU A 101 3.82 -10.98 15.99
N ARG A 102 3.38 -9.90 16.62
CA ARG A 102 4.13 -9.27 17.72
C ARG A 102 4.24 -10.18 18.94
N LYS A 103 3.16 -10.88 19.33
CA LYS A 103 3.17 -11.87 20.41
C LYS A 103 4.19 -13.00 20.15
N ASN A 104 4.41 -13.35 18.90
CA ASN A 104 5.37 -14.38 18.49
C ASN A 104 6.81 -13.82 18.31
N GLY A 105 7.07 -12.58 18.71
CA GLY A 105 8.39 -11.96 18.59
C GLY A 105 8.80 -11.60 17.16
N ILE A 106 7.85 -11.58 16.21
CA ILE A 106 8.10 -11.18 14.83
C ILE A 106 8.02 -9.66 14.74
N LYS A 107 9.06 -9.04 14.17
CA LYS A 107 9.11 -7.60 13.91
C LYS A 107 8.12 -7.20 12.81
N ILE A 108 7.49 -6.05 12.94
CA ILE A 108 6.46 -5.58 12.02
C ILE A 108 6.86 -4.22 11.48
N GLY A 109 6.99 -4.12 10.16
CA GLY A 109 7.28 -2.86 9.48
C GLY A 109 6.18 -2.45 8.50
N ILE A 110 6.02 -1.14 8.31
CA ILE A 110 5.29 -0.56 7.18
C ILE A 110 6.29 -0.04 6.15
N VAL A 111 6.03 -0.32 4.88
CA VAL A 111 6.69 0.34 3.74
C VAL A 111 5.62 0.72 2.71
N THR A 112 5.32 2.01 2.63
CA THR A 112 4.20 2.51 1.84
C THR A 112 4.61 3.67 0.92
N ASN A 113 3.88 3.84 -0.18
CA ASN A 113 3.99 5.05 -1.01
C ASN A 113 3.13 6.20 -0.48
N GLN A 114 2.32 5.97 0.57
CA GLN A 114 1.65 7.05 1.29
C GLN A 114 2.68 8.02 1.88
N HIS A 115 2.29 9.29 1.92
CA HIS A 115 2.99 10.31 2.69
C HIS A 115 2.68 10.15 4.18
N GLN A 116 3.53 10.71 5.05
CA GLN A 116 3.39 10.60 6.50
C GLN A 116 2.03 11.09 7.01
N ASN A 117 1.45 12.13 6.40
CA ASN A 117 0.13 12.63 6.79
C ASN A 117 -1.02 11.64 6.48
N GLN A 118 -0.89 10.82 5.43
CA GLN A 118 -1.84 9.76 5.08
C GLN A 118 -1.63 8.53 5.97
N GLU A 119 -0.37 8.13 6.18
CA GLU A 119 -0.01 7.00 7.02
C GLU A 119 -0.50 7.19 8.47
N ASN A 120 -0.38 8.39 9.03
CA ASN A 120 -0.90 8.72 10.35
C ASN A 120 -2.41 8.47 10.49
N VAL A 121 -3.18 8.69 9.42
CA VAL A 121 -4.62 8.39 9.38
C VAL A 121 -4.84 6.88 9.26
N SER A 122 -4.06 6.23 8.40
CA SER A 122 -4.09 4.77 8.19
C SER A 122 -3.89 3.99 9.49
N VAL A 123 -2.88 4.33 10.28
CA VAL A 123 -2.57 3.66 11.55
C VAL A 123 -3.72 3.77 12.55
N LYS A 124 -4.39 4.93 12.59
CA LYS A 124 -5.59 5.13 13.42
C LYS A 124 -6.75 4.23 12.96
N ILE A 125 -6.95 4.10 11.64
CA ILE A 125 -7.97 3.22 11.07
C ILE A 125 -7.68 1.76 11.43
N ILE A 126 -6.43 1.30 11.24
CA ILE A 126 -5.99 -0.08 11.55
C ILE A 126 -6.16 -0.40 13.06
N LYS A 127 -6.16 0.62 13.93
CA LYS A 127 -6.23 0.49 15.40
C LYS A 127 -5.08 -0.36 15.96
N PHE A 128 -3.89 -0.16 15.40
CA PHE A 128 -2.64 -0.78 15.82
C PHE A 128 -1.49 0.21 15.65
N ASN A 129 -0.68 0.45 16.68
CA ASN A 129 0.41 1.44 16.69
C ASN A 129 1.76 0.87 17.12
N LYS A 130 1.92 -0.47 17.17
CA LYS A 130 3.14 -1.13 17.64
C LYS A 130 3.99 -1.63 16.47
N PHE A 131 4.27 -0.75 15.52
CA PHE A 131 5.18 -1.02 14.40
C PHE A 131 6.61 -0.74 14.84
N ASP A 132 7.54 -1.63 14.48
CA ASP A 132 8.97 -1.47 14.80
C ASP A 132 9.68 -0.54 13.80
N VAL A 133 9.11 -0.38 12.59
CA VAL A 133 9.53 0.62 11.62
C VAL A 133 8.35 1.05 10.75
N VAL A 134 8.31 2.33 10.39
CA VAL A 134 7.42 2.86 9.35
C VAL A 134 8.28 3.61 8.35
N ILE A 135 8.17 3.25 7.08
CA ILE A 135 8.81 3.94 5.96
C ILE A 135 7.72 4.43 5.02
N THR A 136 7.63 5.74 4.86
CA THR A 136 6.70 6.45 3.98
C THR A 136 7.42 6.95 2.73
N SER A 137 6.68 7.54 1.78
CA SER A 137 7.32 8.18 0.63
C SER A 137 8.15 9.41 1.00
N ASP A 138 7.93 9.99 2.18
CA ASP A 138 8.71 11.14 2.67
C ASP A 138 10.08 10.71 3.24
N ASP A 139 10.28 9.42 3.55
CA ASP A 139 11.52 8.87 4.13
C ASP A 139 12.57 8.44 3.08
N VAL A 140 12.23 8.48 1.79
CA VAL A 140 13.05 7.92 0.70
C VAL A 140 13.11 8.85 -0.49
N LYS A 141 14.22 8.78 -1.24
CA LYS A 141 14.35 9.50 -2.51
C LYS A 141 13.53 8.85 -3.62
N LYS A 142 13.43 7.51 -3.61
CA LYS A 142 12.68 6.73 -4.59
C LYS A 142 11.73 5.74 -3.90
N SER A 143 10.43 6.00 -4.02
CA SER A 143 9.38 5.11 -3.51
C SER A 143 9.22 3.84 -4.39
N LYS A 144 8.38 2.88 -3.94
CA LYS A 144 8.10 1.65 -4.70
C LYS A 144 7.61 2.01 -6.11
N PRO A 145 8.13 1.37 -7.19
CA PRO A 145 8.77 0.05 -7.22
C PRO A 145 10.27 0.01 -6.87
N HIS A 146 10.91 1.14 -6.54
CA HIS A 146 12.30 1.12 -6.12
C HIS A 146 12.45 0.42 -4.74
N PRO A 147 13.52 -0.37 -4.51
CA PRO A 147 13.67 -1.16 -3.28
C PRO A 147 14.13 -0.35 -2.06
N GLU A 148 14.44 0.94 -2.21
CA GLU A 148 15.05 1.78 -1.18
C GLU A 148 14.29 1.72 0.16
N GLY A 149 12.97 1.86 0.14
CA GLY A 149 12.17 1.80 1.38
C GLY A 149 12.22 0.44 2.07
N ILE A 150 12.20 -0.65 1.29
CA ILE A 150 12.31 -2.02 1.82
C ILE A 150 13.71 -2.24 2.44
N LEU A 151 14.76 -1.83 1.73
CA LEU A 151 16.13 -1.98 2.21
C LEU A 151 16.38 -1.12 3.47
N LEU A 152 15.81 0.07 3.53
CA LEU A 152 15.86 0.94 4.70
C LEU A 152 15.14 0.30 5.90
N ALA A 153 13.95 -0.28 5.69
CA ALA A 153 13.22 -1.00 6.73
C ALA A 153 14.04 -2.20 7.27
N ILE A 154 14.60 -3.03 6.38
CA ILE A 154 15.46 -4.17 6.75
C ILE A 154 16.65 -3.70 7.61
N LYS A 155 17.33 -2.63 7.20
CA LYS A 155 18.45 -2.03 7.94
C LYS A 155 18.01 -1.58 9.34
N LYS A 156 16.92 -0.81 9.45
CA LYS A 156 16.39 -0.32 10.74
C LYS A 156 15.96 -1.46 11.67
N LEU A 157 15.37 -2.52 11.10
CA LEU A 157 14.95 -3.70 11.86
C LEU A 157 16.12 -4.61 12.27
N LYS A 158 17.33 -4.43 11.73
CA LYS A 158 18.51 -5.27 12.01
C LYS A 158 18.22 -6.76 11.76
N VAL A 159 17.67 -7.08 10.59
CA VAL A 159 17.36 -8.45 10.13
C VAL A 159 18.01 -8.71 8.78
N LYS A 160 18.17 -9.98 8.39
CA LYS A 160 18.69 -10.36 7.07
C LYS A 160 17.54 -10.45 6.06
N LYS A 161 17.83 -10.22 4.77
CA LYS A 161 16.84 -10.23 3.68
C LYS A 161 16.02 -11.53 3.61
N ASP A 162 16.66 -12.66 3.84
CA ASP A 162 16.06 -13.99 3.84
C ASP A 162 15.22 -14.30 5.10
N GLU A 163 15.23 -13.44 6.10
CA GLU A 163 14.39 -13.48 7.30
C GLU A 163 13.15 -12.57 7.17
N VAL A 164 12.93 -11.96 6.00
CA VAL A 164 11.87 -10.98 5.76
C VAL A 164 10.95 -11.43 4.64
N ILE A 165 9.64 -11.24 4.85
CA ILE A 165 8.64 -11.29 3.79
C ILE A 165 7.91 -9.96 3.68
N TYR A 166 7.43 -9.65 2.48
CA TYR A 166 6.63 -8.47 2.19
C TYR A 166 5.19 -8.86 1.84
N ILE A 167 4.22 -8.14 2.40
CA ILE A 167 2.79 -8.28 2.10
C ILE A 167 2.31 -6.98 1.46
N GLY A 168 1.87 -7.06 0.21
CA GLY A 168 1.35 -5.93 -0.58
C GLY A 168 0.12 -6.30 -1.38
N ASP A 169 -0.22 -5.52 -2.40
CA ASP A 169 -1.32 -5.81 -3.33
C ASP A 169 -0.99 -5.41 -4.79
N THR A 170 0.02 -4.58 -5.00
CA THR A 170 0.32 -3.96 -6.30
C THR A 170 1.50 -4.61 -7.02
N LYS A 171 1.67 -4.25 -8.31
CA LYS A 171 2.86 -4.63 -9.09
C LYS A 171 4.12 -3.98 -8.51
N SER A 172 4.00 -2.74 -8.01
CA SER A 172 5.09 -2.00 -7.40
C SER A 172 5.66 -2.70 -6.17
N ASP A 173 4.81 -3.35 -5.36
CA ASP A 173 5.25 -4.16 -4.22
C ASP A 173 6.08 -5.37 -4.66
N VAL A 174 5.65 -6.04 -5.73
CA VAL A 174 6.37 -7.19 -6.29
C VAL A 174 7.73 -6.78 -6.82
N GLU A 175 7.78 -5.70 -7.60
CA GLU A 175 9.03 -5.19 -8.18
C GLU A 175 10.00 -4.74 -7.11
N ALA A 176 9.55 -3.94 -6.14
CA ALA A 176 10.38 -3.47 -5.02
C ALA A 176 10.93 -4.64 -4.21
N SER A 177 10.10 -5.64 -3.90
CA SER A 177 10.52 -6.81 -3.12
C SER A 177 11.52 -7.69 -3.87
N LYS A 178 11.30 -7.90 -5.17
CA LYS A 178 12.23 -8.64 -6.03
C LYS A 178 13.58 -7.94 -6.13
N MET A 179 13.60 -6.63 -6.36
CA MET A 179 14.83 -5.83 -6.40
C MET A 179 15.54 -5.80 -5.03
N ALA A 180 14.78 -5.80 -3.92
CA ALA A 180 15.35 -5.89 -2.58
C ALA A 180 15.92 -7.29 -2.27
N GLY A 181 15.46 -8.32 -2.97
CA GLY A 181 15.84 -9.72 -2.76
C GLY A 181 15.08 -10.39 -1.61
N ILE A 182 13.81 -10.03 -1.40
CA ILE A 182 12.95 -10.63 -0.37
C ILE A 182 11.71 -11.30 -0.97
N LYS A 183 11.12 -12.23 -0.22
CA LYS A 183 9.87 -12.88 -0.65
C LYS A 183 8.70 -11.91 -0.54
N VAL A 184 7.76 -12.01 -1.47
CA VAL A 184 6.57 -11.16 -1.52
C VAL A 184 5.31 -12.00 -1.74
N PHE A 185 4.24 -11.60 -1.08
CA PHE A 185 2.90 -12.17 -1.24
C PHE A 185 1.90 -11.03 -1.41
N LEU A 186 0.96 -11.19 -2.34
CA LEU A 186 -0.09 -10.19 -2.55
C LEU A 186 -1.39 -10.60 -1.89
N VAL A 187 -2.05 -9.66 -1.21
CA VAL A 187 -3.46 -9.80 -0.83
C VAL A 187 -4.28 -9.88 -2.12
N LYS A 188 -5.06 -10.95 -2.29
CA LYS A 188 -5.80 -11.20 -3.52
C LYS A 188 -6.94 -10.20 -3.68
N HIS A 189 -6.92 -9.43 -4.77
CA HIS A 189 -7.99 -8.55 -5.20
C HIS A 189 -8.44 -8.88 -6.63
N SER A 190 -9.57 -8.31 -7.05
CA SER A 190 -10.05 -8.47 -8.45
C SER A 190 -9.09 -7.84 -9.46
N TYR A 191 -8.53 -6.67 -9.15
CA TYR A 191 -7.66 -5.90 -10.05
C TYR A 191 -6.24 -6.48 -10.18
N ASN A 192 -5.75 -7.25 -9.21
CA ASN A 192 -4.38 -7.77 -9.22
C ASN A 192 -4.24 -9.24 -9.67
N ARG A 193 -5.33 -9.87 -10.15
CA ARG A 193 -5.34 -11.31 -10.53
C ARG A 193 -4.23 -11.66 -11.52
N LYS A 194 -3.99 -10.79 -12.51
CA LYS A 194 -3.01 -10.98 -13.59
C LYS A 194 -1.55 -10.81 -13.15
N ILE A 195 -1.29 -10.25 -11.96
CA ILE A 195 0.08 -10.06 -11.47
C ILE A 195 0.68 -11.43 -11.11
N LYS A 196 1.81 -11.79 -11.74
CA LYS A 196 2.53 -13.05 -11.47
C LYS A 196 3.29 -12.96 -10.14
N CYS A 197 2.60 -13.35 -9.06
CA CYS A 197 3.12 -13.43 -7.70
C CYS A 197 2.25 -14.40 -6.88
N ASN A 198 2.83 -15.03 -5.85
CA ASN A 198 2.07 -15.76 -4.85
C ASN A 198 1.06 -14.81 -4.20
N LYS A 199 -0.16 -15.30 -3.96
CA LYS A 199 -1.23 -14.51 -3.36
C LYS A 199 -1.79 -15.22 -2.13
N ILE A 200 -2.15 -14.42 -1.13
CA ILE A 200 -2.91 -14.87 0.03
C ILE A 200 -4.36 -14.44 -0.14
N SER A 201 -5.31 -15.31 0.23
CA SER A 201 -6.74 -15.01 0.10
C SER A 201 -7.21 -14.08 1.23
N ASN A 202 -6.51 -14.08 2.37
CA ASN A 202 -6.70 -13.13 3.46
C ASN A 202 -5.47 -13.07 4.37
N LEU A 203 -5.43 -12.08 5.26
CA LEU A 203 -4.26 -11.83 6.12
C LEU A 203 -3.95 -12.95 7.14
N LYS A 204 -4.89 -13.85 7.50
CA LYS A 204 -4.57 -14.95 8.44
C LYS A 204 -3.51 -15.88 7.89
N GLU A 205 -3.41 -16.02 6.56
CA GLU A 205 -2.40 -16.86 5.93
C GLU A 205 -0.98 -16.37 6.21
N VAL A 206 -0.79 -15.08 6.51
CA VAL A 206 0.51 -14.53 6.91
C VAL A 206 1.08 -15.27 8.13
N LEU A 207 0.22 -15.68 9.07
CA LEU A 207 0.65 -16.43 10.25
C LEU A 207 1.26 -17.78 9.89
N ARG A 208 0.75 -18.45 8.84
CA ARG A 208 1.30 -19.72 8.35
C ARG A 208 2.62 -19.55 7.61
N LEU A 209 2.83 -18.38 6.99
CA LEU A 209 4.07 -18.07 6.25
C LEU A 209 5.27 -17.81 7.18
N VAL A 210 5.01 -17.45 8.43
CA VAL A 210 6.03 -17.16 9.44
C VAL A 210 6.12 -18.22 10.55
N SER A 211 5.25 -19.23 10.51
CA SER A 211 5.28 -20.37 11.44
C SER A 211 6.44 -21.32 11.12
#